data_AF-A0A7C7D642-F1
#
_entry.id   AF-A0A7C7D642-F1
#
_cell.length_a   1.000
_cell.length_b   1.000
_cell.length_c   1.000
_cell.angle_alpha   90.00
_cell.angle_beta   90.00
_cell.angle_gamma   90.00
#
_symmetry.space_group_name_H-M   'P 1'
#
loop_
_entity.id
_entity.type
_entity.pdbx_description
1 polymer ?
#
loop_
_entity_poly.entity_id
_entity_poly.type
_entity_poly.pdbx_seq_one_letter_code
_entity_poly.pdbx_strand_id
1 'polypeptide(L)'
;MAFPAIMASLKLFMGLEERRNFNNHQINDGQEYILQSGISTLAFGFSHYNAEFIHDCFQIYRLDYKTVTTNHKTFEEIITIIRIQIQKGYPVIIQDKSNNAAFLFVTGIIAEGQKIRAHEFVEGLDGKNCNMNPYDMETMDNWLKPDMEILLLYHTDNELSIEKACKNALHNYCLMMNSLLSHFP
;
A
#
# COMPACT_ATOMS: atom_id res chain seq x y z
N MET A 1 4.93 -7.88 -0.60
CA MET A 1 4.15 -6.74 -0.11
C MET A 1 2.68 -7.08 -0.16
N ALA A 2 1.94 -6.99 0.94
CA ALA A 2 0.50 -7.28 1.00
C ALA A 2 -0.36 -6.17 0.36
N PHE A 3 -0.33 -6.08 -0.97
CA PHE A 3 -0.97 -5.00 -1.72
C PHE A 3 -2.46 -4.82 -1.48
N PRO A 4 -3.29 -5.89 -1.36
CA PRO A 4 -4.70 -5.69 -1.04
C PRO A 4 -4.92 -4.99 0.29
N ALA A 5 -4.11 -5.34 1.29
CA ALA A 5 -4.16 -4.71 2.60
C ALA A 5 -3.72 -3.24 2.54
N ILE A 6 -2.71 -2.94 1.71
CA ILE A 6 -2.27 -1.57 1.45
C ILE A 6 -3.38 -0.74 0.82
N MET A 7 -4.00 -1.24 -0.25
CA MET A 7 -5.02 -0.51 -0.99
C MET A 7 -6.26 -0.25 -0.14
N ALA A 8 -6.69 -1.26 0.61
CA ALA A 8 -7.83 -1.13 1.51
C ALA A 8 -7.56 -0.11 2.64
N SER A 9 -6.32 -0.03 3.14
CA SER A 9 -5.88 1.00 4.09
C SER A 9 -5.72 2.38 3.45
N LEU A 10 -5.23 2.46 2.21
CA LEU A 10 -5.06 3.72 1.50
C LEU A 10 -6.41 4.41 1.28
N LYS A 11 -7.42 3.63 0.89
CA LYS A 11 -8.79 4.09 0.72
C LYS A 11 -9.35 4.67 2.03
N LEU A 12 -9.03 4.05 3.17
CA LEU A 12 -9.34 4.58 4.50
C LEU A 12 -8.68 5.95 4.73
N PHE A 13 -7.34 6.02 4.62
CA PHE A 13 -6.57 7.22 4.97
C PHE A 13 -6.79 8.39 4.01
N MET A 14 -7.14 8.13 2.75
CA MET A 14 -7.46 9.17 1.77
C MET A 14 -8.93 9.58 1.79
N GLY A 15 -9.74 9.05 2.72
CA GLY A 15 -11.16 9.37 2.82
C GLY A 15 -12.01 8.85 1.66
N LEU A 16 -11.53 7.84 0.95
CA LEU A 16 -12.20 7.20 -0.17
C LEU A 16 -13.15 6.06 0.27
N GLU A 17 -13.17 5.74 1.57
CA GLU A 17 -14.04 4.72 2.17
C GLU A 17 -15.20 5.35 2.94
N GLU A 18 -16.44 5.05 2.55
CA GLU A 18 -17.64 5.63 3.13
C GLU A 18 -18.19 4.85 4.35
N ARG A 19 -17.81 3.57 4.53
CA ARG A 19 -18.40 2.70 5.57
C ARG A 19 -17.79 2.92 6.95
N ARG A 20 -18.63 2.73 7.96
CA ARG A 20 -18.31 2.93 9.39
C ARG A 20 -18.85 1.79 10.24
N ASN A 21 -18.18 1.46 11.34
CA ASN A 21 -18.70 0.51 12.33
C ASN A 21 -19.77 1.15 13.24
N PHE A 22 -20.32 0.36 14.16
CA PHE A 22 -21.32 0.80 15.14
C PHE A 22 -20.86 1.96 16.04
N ASN A 23 -19.54 2.16 16.20
CA ASN A 23 -18.95 3.27 16.94
C ASN A 23 -18.59 4.47 16.05
N ASN A 24 -19.09 4.50 14.80
CA ASN A 24 -18.84 5.54 13.82
C ASN A 24 -17.35 5.68 13.40
N HIS A 25 -16.51 4.69 13.70
CA HIS A 25 -15.14 4.62 13.18
C HIS A 25 -15.17 4.08 11.76
N GLN A 26 -14.38 4.68 10.88
CA GLN A 26 -14.18 4.17 9.52
C GLN A 26 -13.49 2.80 9.60
N ILE A 27 -14.00 1.81 8.87
CA ILE A 27 -13.47 0.43 8.90
C ILE A 27 -12.96 0.01 7.53
N ASN A 28 -12.00 -0.91 7.55
CA ASN A 28 -11.45 -1.48 6.34
C ASN A 28 -12.50 -2.23 5.55
N ASP A 29 -12.40 -2.15 4.22
CA ASP A 29 -13.32 -2.77 3.30
C ASP A 29 -12.90 -4.21 2.95
N GLY A 30 -13.63 -5.19 3.49
CA GLY A 30 -13.46 -6.58 3.07
C GLY A 30 -13.72 -6.80 1.58
N GLN A 31 -14.62 -6.04 0.95
CA GLN A 31 -14.86 -6.10 -0.50
C GLN A 31 -13.70 -5.51 -1.30
N GLU A 32 -13.09 -4.43 -0.82
CA GLU A 32 -11.88 -3.85 -1.40
C GLU A 32 -10.73 -4.84 -1.33
N TYR A 33 -10.53 -5.45 -0.16
CA TYR A 33 -9.50 -6.47 0.00
C TYR A 33 -9.71 -7.63 -0.98
N ILE A 34 -10.95 -8.10 -1.15
CA ILE A 34 -11.30 -9.15 -2.13
C ILE A 34 -11.03 -8.67 -3.57
N LEU A 35 -11.47 -7.47 -3.93
CA LEU A 35 -11.28 -6.89 -5.26
C LEU A 35 -9.79 -6.78 -5.59
N GLN A 36 -9.02 -6.18 -4.69
CA GLN A 36 -7.58 -5.98 -4.86
C GLN A 36 -6.83 -7.32 -4.87
N SER A 37 -7.26 -8.29 -4.07
CA SER A 37 -6.72 -9.66 -4.12
C SER A 37 -6.99 -10.35 -5.47
N GLY A 38 -8.13 -10.06 -6.10
CA GLY A 38 -8.47 -10.55 -7.43
C GLY A 38 -7.61 -9.92 -8.52
N ILE A 39 -7.36 -8.60 -8.44
CA ILE A 39 -6.55 -7.87 -9.42
C ILE A 39 -5.06 -8.20 -9.28
N SER A 40 -4.55 -8.26 -8.05
CA SER A 40 -3.14 -8.53 -7.74
C SER A 40 -2.76 -10.02 -7.84
N THR A 41 -3.60 -10.83 -8.47
CA THR A 41 -3.50 -12.29 -8.70
C THR A 41 -3.35 -13.21 -7.48
N LEU A 42 -3.40 -12.67 -6.26
CA LEU A 42 -3.39 -13.45 -5.01
C LEU A 42 -4.54 -14.44 -4.91
N ALA A 43 -5.72 -14.04 -5.39
CA ALA A 43 -6.91 -14.90 -5.40
C ALA A 43 -6.72 -16.19 -6.23
N PHE A 44 -5.70 -16.25 -7.08
CA PHE A 44 -5.36 -17.41 -7.90
C PHE A 44 -4.26 -18.29 -7.28
N GLY A 45 -3.88 -18.06 -6.02
CA GLY A 45 -2.95 -18.90 -5.27
C GLY A 45 -1.46 -18.62 -5.52
N PHE A 46 -1.13 -17.52 -6.21
CA PHE A 46 0.26 -17.10 -6.40
C PHE A 46 0.77 -16.35 -5.17
N SER A 47 1.93 -16.74 -4.67
CA SER A 47 2.62 -16.08 -3.55
C SER A 47 3.47 -14.87 -3.97
N HIS A 48 3.59 -14.61 -5.27
CA HIS A 48 4.41 -13.55 -5.84
C HIS A 48 3.56 -12.62 -6.72
N TYR A 49 3.73 -11.32 -6.51
CA TYR A 49 3.05 -10.27 -7.26
C TYR A 49 3.87 -9.91 -8.50
N ASN A 50 3.21 -9.70 -9.64
CA ASN A 50 3.86 -9.03 -10.77
C ASN A 50 3.78 -7.51 -10.56
N ALA A 51 4.91 -6.82 -10.74
CA ALA A 51 5.03 -5.37 -10.64
C ALA A 51 3.96 -4.62 -11.44
N GLU A 52 3.65 -5.09 -12.66
CA GLU A 52 2.66 -4.44 -13.53
C GLU A 52 1.23 -4.49 -12.95
N PHE A 53 0.85 -5.55 -12.23
CA PHE A 53 -0.52 -5.70 -11.70
C PHE A 53 -0.78 -4.79 -10.51
N ILE A 54 0.29 -4.41 -9.84
CA ILE A 54 0.21 -3.50 -8.71
C ILE A 54 -0.17 -2.12 -9.23
N HIS A 55 0.32 -1.69 -10.39
CA HIS A 55 -0.06 -0.41 -10.98
C HIS A 55 -1.57 -0.36 -11.32
N ASP A 56 -2.14 -1.43 -11.87
CA ASP A 56 -3.59 -1.53 -12.15
C ASP A 56 -4.43 -1.30 -10.87
N CYS A 57 -3.96 -1.79 -9.70
CA CYS A 57 -4.62 -1.58 -8.41
C CYS A 57 -4.73 -0.09 -8.03
N PHE A 58 -3.68 0.70 -8.28
CA PHE A 58 -3.68 2.15 -7.99
C PHE A 58 -4.46 2.95 -9.05
N GLN A 59 -4.38 2.56 -10.32
CA GLN A 59 -4.97 3.29 -11.45
C GLN A 59 -6.50 3.31 -11.42
N ILE A 60 -7.15 2.34 -10.76
CA ILE A 60 -8.60 2.38 -10.45
C ILE A 60 -8.99 3.63 -9.66
N TYR A 61 -8.06 4.16 -8.86
CA TYR A 61 -8.26 5.35 -8.03
C TYR A 61 -7.61 6.61 -8.60
N ARG A 62 -7.20 6.60 -9.88
CA ARG A 62 -6.39 7.66 -10.51
C ARG A 62 -5.10 7.95 -9.74
N LEU A 63 -4.55 6.92 -9.11
CA LEU A 63 -3.29 6.96 -8.40
C LEU A 63 -2.27 6.09 -9.11
N ASP A 64 -1.01 6.39 -8.87
CA ASP A 64 0.11 5.53 -9.18
C ASP A 64 1.21 5.78 -8.14
N TYR A 65 2.30 5.03 -8.17
CA TYR A 65 3.36 5.11 -7.19
C TYR A 65 4.74 4.95 -7.82
N LYS A 66 5.74 5.49 -7.12
CA LYS A 66 7.15 5.21 -7.37
C LYS A 66 7.79 4.70 -6.09
N THR A 67 8.75 3.81 -6.24
CA THR A 67 9.47 3.23 -5.10
C THR A 67 10.80 3.94 -4.88
N VAL A 68 11.11 4.23 -3.62
CA VAL A 68 12.43 4.66 -3.16
C VAL A 68 12.92 3.65 -2.15
N THR A 69 14.13 3.12 -2.34
CA THR A 69 14.78 2.28 -1.34
C THR A 69 15.50 3.15 -0.29
N THR A 70 15.55 2.69 0.96
CA THR A 70 16.38 3.30 2.00
C THR A 70 17.86 2.97 1.85
N ASN A 71 18.22 2.02 0.98
CA ASN A 71 19.61 1.67 0.71
C ASN A 71 20.37 2.90 0.19
N HIS A 72 21.53 3.17 0.79
CA HIS A 72 22.40 4.29 0.46
C HIS A 72 21.79 5.69 0.70
N LYS A 73 20.71 5.79 1.47
CA LYS A 73 20.13 7.08 1.90
C LYS A 73 20.36 7.33 3.37
N THR A 74 20.67 8.57 3.70
CA THR A 74 20.73 9.05 5.08
C THR A 74 19.32 9.22 5.64
N PHE A 75 19.21 9.24 6.97
CA PHE A 75 17.95 9.53 7.66
C PHE A 75 17.34 10.86 7.18
N GLU A 76 18.14 11.92 7.10
CA GLU A 76 17.70 13.26 6.66
C GLU A 76 17.14 13.27 5.23
N GLU A 77 17.75 12.52 4.31
CA GLU A 77 17.22 12.39 2.95
C GLU A 77 15.86 11.71 2.95
N ILE A 78 15.69 10.64 3.74
CA ILE A 78 14.40 9.93 3.86
C ILE A 78 13.33 10.84 4.49
N ILE A 79 13.66 11.56 5.57
CA ILE A 79 12.75 12.52 6.20
C ILE A 79 12.33 13.60 5.20
N THR A 80 13.27 14.15 4.43
CA THR A 80 13.00 15.17 3.41
C THR A 80 12.04 14.64 2.34
N ILE A 81 12.26 13.41 1.85
CA ILE A 81 11.38 12.75 0.89
C ILE A 81 9.96 12.61 1.46
N ILE A 82 9.84 12.11 2.70
CA ILE A 82 8.54 11.94 3.36
C ILE A 82 7.84 13.28 3.49
N ARG A 83 8.53 14.32 3.97
CA ARG A 83 7.95 15.65 4.18
C ARG A 83 7.40 16.25 2.88
N ILE A 84 8.19 16.20 1.81
CA ILE A 84 7.77 16.68 0.49
C ILE A 84 6.53 15.94 0.01
N GLN A 85 6.45 14.64 0.26
CA GLN A 85 5.34 13.81 -0.19
C GLN A 85 4.04 14.14 0.57
N ILE A 86 4.10 14.26 1.90
CA ILE A 86 2.96 14.66 2.72
C ILE A 86 2.48 16.07 2.36
N GLN A 87 3.40 17.00 2.08
CA GLN A 87 3.05 18.37 1.66
C GLN A 87 2.29 18.42 0.33
N LYS A 88 2.44 17.41 -0.53
CA LYS A 88 1.64 17.27 -1.76
C LYS A 88 0.23 16.72 -1.51
N GLY A 89 -0.10 16.35 -0.27
CA GLY A 89 -1.40 15.79 0.10
C GLY A 89 -1.50 14.28 -0.05
N TYR A 90 -0.39 13.57 -0.22
CA TYR A 90 -0.39 12.10 -0.36
C TYR A 90 0.29 11.44 0.84
N PRO A 91 -0.28 10.33 1.36
CA PRO A 91 0.40 9.53 2.37
C PRO A 91 1.66 8.88 1.79
N VAL A 92 2.59 8.51 2.68
CA VAL A 92 3.76 7.69 2.35
C VAL A 92 3.54 6.30 2.94
N ILE A 93 3.82 5.26 2.15
CA ILE A 93 3.77 3.88 2.64
C ILE A 93 5.21 3.38 2.74
N ILE A 94 5.59 2.88 3.92
CA ILE A 94 6.92 2.31 4.15
C ILE A 94 6.75 0.82 4.45
N GLN A 95 7.51 -0.01 3.74
CA GLN A 95 7.55 -1.44 3.93
C GLN A 95 8.96 -1.91 4.24
N ASP A 96 9.09 -2.78 5.24
CA ASP A 96 10.28 -3.59 5.47
C ASP A 96 10.29 -4.79 4.51
N LYS A 97 11.28 -4.90 3.61
CA LYS A 97 11.35 -6.04 2.66
C LYS A 97 11.46 -7.39 3.35
N SER A 98 12.03 -7.42 4.56
CA SER A 98 12.14 -8.64 5.35
C SER A 98 10.82 -9.07 5.99
N ASN A 99 9.84 -8.16 6.08
CA ASN A 99 8.52 -8.42 6.62
C ASN A 99 7.41 -8.01 5.64
N ASN A 100 6.93 -8.98 4.87
CA ASN A 100 5.91 -8.74 3.85
C ASN A 100 4.51 -8.38 4.37
N ALA A 101 4.27 -8.49 5.68
CA ALA A 101 2.95 -8.33 6.29
C ALA A 101 2.80 -7.03 7.10
N ALA A 102 3.87 -6.26 7.34
CA ALA A 102 3.81 -5.03 8.15
C ALA A 102 4.20 -3.79 7.34
N PHE A 103 3.47 -2.69 7.56
CA PHE A 103 3.63 -1.42 6.84
C PHE A 103 3.46 -0.25 7.79
N LEU A 104 4.10 0.86 7.47
CA LEU A 104 3.85 2.16 8.09
C LEU A 104 3.15 3.07 7.09
N PHE A 105 1.99 3.60 7.48
CA PHE A 105 1.31 4.67 6.76
C PHE A 105 1.67 5.99 7.41
N VAL A 106 2.51 6.77 6.75
CA VAL A 106 2.80 8.15 7.15
C VAL A 106 1.71 9.04 6.57
N THR A 107 0.96 9.71 7.44
CA THR A 107 -0.26 10.43 7.06
C THR A 107 -0.22 11.92 7.39
N GLY A 108 0.79 12.37 8.14
CA GLY A 108 0.84 13.78 8.52
C GLY A 108 2.17 14.24 9.10
N ILE A 109 2.30 15.55 9.18
CA ILE A 109 3.36 16.23 9.91
C ILE A 109 2.68 17.16 10.92
N ILE A 110 3.12 17.11 12.17
CA ILE A 110 2.60 17.91 13.29
C ILE A 110 3.74 18.73 13.93
N ALA A 111 3.40 19.57 14.91
CA ALA A 111 4.36 20.41 15.62
C ALA A 111 5.24 21.25 14.67
N GLU A 112 4.61 22.08 13.83
CA GLU A 112 5.27 23.00 12.91
C GLU A 112 6.27 22.34 11.93
N GLY A 113 6.02 21.09 11.55
CA GLY A 113 6.90 20.38 10.62
C GLY A 113 7.89 19.43 11.30
N GLN A 114 8.00 19.47 12.63
CA GLN A 114 9.00 18.71 13.37
C GLN A 114 8.64 17.22 13.40
N LYS A 115 7.42 16.89 13.81
CA LYS A 115 7.04 15.50 14.11
C LYS A 115 6.29 14.86 12.96
N ILE A 116 6.67 13.64 12.59
CA ILE A 116 5.99 12.86 11.57
C ILE A 116 5.03 11.87 12.23
N ARG A 117 3.80 11.86 11.76
CA ARG A 117 2.73 11.00 12.24
C ARG A 117 2.57 9.79 11.34
N ALA A 118 2.64 8.59 11.93
CA ALA A 118 2.43 7.34 11.22
C ALA A 118 1.47 6.39 11.94
N HIS A 119 0.89 5.48 11.17
CA HIS A 119 0.06 4.38 11.63
C HIS A 119 0.73 3.06 11.25
N GLU A 120 0.93 2.18 12.21
CA GLU A 120 1.39 0.82 11.94
C GLU A 120 0.20 -0.03 11.49
N PHE A 121 0.36 -0.71 10.36
CA PHE A 121 -0.61 -1.64 9.82
C PHE A 121 0.02 -3.02 9.68
N VAL A 122 -0.71 -4.07 10.09
CA VAL A 122 -0.27 -5.46 9.92
C VAL A 122 -1.38 -6.26 9.24
N GLU A 123 -1.06 -6.91 8.11
CA GLU A 123 -1.99 -7.78 7.40
C GLU A 123 -2.52 -8.90 8.30
N GLY A 124 -3.84 -9.14 8.24
CA GLY A 124 -4.51 -10.19 9.02
C GLY A 124 -4.81 -9.82 10.47
N LEU A 125 -4.44 -8.62 10.94
CA LEU A 125 -4.72 -8.14 12.30
C LEU A 125 -5.76 -6.99 12.31
N ASP A 126 -6.95 -7.25 11.76
CA ASP A 126 -8.02 -6.25 11.62
C ASP A 126 -8.41 -5.57 12.95
N GLY A 127 -8.37 -6.32 14.07
CA GLY A 127 -8.62 -5.79 15.41
C GLY A 127 -7.56 -4.78 15.88
N LYS A 128 -6.31 -4.93 15.44
CA LYS A 128 -5.23 -3.94 15.67
C LYS A 128 -5.40 -2.74 14.74
N ASN A 129 -5.69 -3.01 13.47
CA ASN A 129 -5.82 -1.99 12.42
C ASN A 129 -7.05 -1.09 12.59
N CYS A 130 -8.13 -1.55 13.24
CA CYS A 130 -9.32 -0.71 13.46
C CYS A 130 -9.19 0.31 14.61
N ASN A 131 -8.13 0.21 15.42
CA ASN A 131 -7.87 1.08 16.56
C ASN A 131 -6.48 1.76 16.45
N MET A 132 -6.09 2.14 15.23
CA MET A 132 -4.79 2.73 14.91
C MET A 132 -4.64 4.15 15.49
N ASN A 133 -4.21 4.25 16.74
CA ASN A 133 -3.73 5.52 17.25
C ASN A 133 -2.47 5.92 16.48
N PRO A 134 -2.38 7.16 15.99
CA PRO A 134 -1.17 7.64 15.36
C PRO A 134 0.00 7.68 16.36
N TYR A 135 1.19 7.33 15.91
CA TYR A 135 2.43 7.46 16.66
C TYR A 135 3.34 8.53 16.04
N ASP A 136 4.11 9.19 16.89
CA ASP A 136 5.22 10.03 16.45
C ASP A 136 6.36 9.11 16.02
N MET A 137 6.73 9.11 14.75
CA MET A 137 7.76 8.19 14.23
C MET A 137 9.10 8.33 14.96
N GLU A 138 9.44 9.52 15.44
CA GLU A 138 10.65 9.78 16.22
C GLU A 138 10.69 9.03 17.56
N THR A 139 9.53 8.60 18.08
CA THR A 139 9.44 7.80 19.31
C THR A 139 9.51 6.29 19.04
N MET A 140 9.51 5.88 17.77
CA MET A 140 9.64 4.49 17.38
C MET A 140 11.12 4.12 17.27
N ASP A 141 11.59 3.24 18.14
CA ASP A 141 12.97 2.76 18.09
C ASP A 141 13.26 2.07 16.75
N ASN A 142 14.33 2.50 16.09
CA ASN A 142 14.84 1.90 14.85
C ASN A 142 13.79 1.72 13.75
N TRP A 143 12.83 2.66 13.64
CA TRP A 143 11.80 2.57 12.61
C TRP A 143 12.37 2.65 11.20
N LEU A 144 13.50 3.36 11.00
CA LEU A 144 14.22 3.38 9.74
C LEU A 144 15.28 2.28 9.74
N LYS A 145 15.07 1.26 8.89
CA LYS A 145 16.01 0.16 8.70
C LYS A 145 16.60 0.18 7.28
N PRO A 146 17.77 -0.43 7.08
CA PRO A 146 18.25 -0.78 5.74
C PRO A 146 17.21 -1.65 5.01
N ASP A 147 17.23 -1.56 3.68
CA ASP A 147 16.40 -2.37 2.79
C ASP A 147 14.88 -2.22 2.97
N MET A 148 14.43 -1.03 3.38
CA MET A 148 13.03 -0.66 3.31
C MET A 148 12.67 -0.09 1.93
N GLU A 149 11.43 -0.29 1.52
CA GLU A 149 10.80 0.35 0.36
C GLU A 149 9.82 1.43 0.81
N ILE A 150 9.92 2.58 0.18
CA ILE A 150 9.06 3.73 0.39
C ILE A 150 8.28 3.97 -0.89
N LEU A 151 6.96 3.87 -0.82
CA LEU A 151 6.06 4.14 -1.93
C LEU A 151 5.61 5.59 -1.84
N LEU A 152 5.87 6.33 -2.91
CA LEU A 152 5.49 7.72 -3.07
C LEU A 152 4.38 7.80 -4.11
N LEU A 153 3.18 8.08 -3.64
CA LEU A 153 1.98 8.12 -4.48
C LEU A 153 1.91 9.40 -5.33
N TYR A 154 1.21 9.35 -6.44
CA TYR A 154 0.92 10.55 -7.23
C TYR A 154 -0.38 10.34 -8.01
N HIS A 155 -1.07 11.44 -8.32
CA HIS A 155 -2.19 11.38 -9.26
C HIS A 155 -1.68 11.03 -10.66
N THR A 156 -2.39 10.16 -11.35
CA THR A 156 -2.14 9.80 -12.74
C THR A 156 -3.39 10.01 -13.59
N ASP A 157 -3.20 10.41 -14.84
CA ASP A 157 -4.30 10.50 -15.82
C ASP A 157 -4.63 9.13 -16.43
N ASN A 158 -3.82 8.11 -16.13
CA ASN A 158 -4.07 6.73 -16.51
C ASN A 158 -5.13 6.12 -15.58
N GLU A 159 -6.39 6.43 -15.83
CA GLU A 159 -7.52 5.83 -15.11
C GLU A 159 -7.87 4.47 -15.73
N LEU A 160 -7.94 3.45 -14.89
CA LEU A 160 -8.34 2.11 -15.29
C LEU A 160 -9.73 1.80 -14.72
N SER A 161 -10.66 1.36 -15.58
CA SER A 161 -11.93 0.85 -15.05
C SER A 161 -11.73 -0.48 -14.33
N ILE A 162 -12.54 -0.75 -13.30
CA ILE A 162 -12.53 -2.04 -12.60
C ILE A 162 -12.70 -3.20 -13.60
N GLU A 163 -13.61 -3.07 -14.57
CA GLU A 163 -13.82 -4.09 -15.60
C GLU A 163 -12.53 -4.37 -16.38
N LYS A 164 -11.79 -3.32 -16.75
CA LYS A 164 -10.53 -3.46 -17.49
C LYS A 164 -9.44 -4.07 -16.61
N ALA A 165 -9.32 -3.66 -15.34
CA ALA A 165 -8.39 -4.25 -14.38
C ALA A 165 -8.66 -5.76 -14.17
N CYS A 166 -9.92 -6.14 -14.01
CA CYS A 166 -10.32 -7.56 -13.91
C CYS A 166 -10.01 -8.34 -15.19
N LYS A 167 -10.24 -7.76 -16.38
CA LYS A 167 -9.88 -8.39 -17.66
C LYS A 167 -8.37 -8.58 -17.80
N ASN A 168 -7.57 -7.58 -17.42
CA ASN A 168 -6.11 -7.67 -17.42
C ASN A 168 -5.65 -8.78 -16.46
N ALA A 169 -6.15 -8.80 -15.23
CA ALA A 169 -5.83 -9.82 -14.24
C ALA A 169 -6.15 -11.24 -14.74
N LEU A 170 -7.35 -11.46 -15.32
CA LEU A 170 -7.74 -12.75 -15.88
C LEU A 170 -6.87 -13.16 -17.07
N HIS A 171 -6.61 -12.24 -18.00
CA HIS A 171 -5.78 -12.49 -19.17
C HIS A 171 -4.37 -12.95 -18.75
N ASN A 172 -3.79 -12.25 -17.78
CA ASN A 172 -2.46 -12.55 -17.28
C ASN A 172 -2.42 -13.85 -16.48
N TYR A 173 -3.46 -14.15 -15.69
CA TYR A 173 -3.60 -15.46 -15.06
C TYR A 173 -3.54 -16.59 -16.11
N CYS A 174 -4.27 -16.46 -17.23
CA CYS A 174 -4.22 -17.43 -18.32
C CYS A 174 -2.82 -17.55 -18.93
N LEU A 175 -2.09 -16.44 -19.10
CA LEU A 175 -0.70 -16.47 -19.58
C LEU A 175 0.24 -17.19 -18.61
N MET A 176 0.13 -16.91 -17.31
CA MET A 176 0.93 -17.56 -16.27
C MET A 176 0.67 -19.06 -16.22
N MET A 177 -0.60 -19.48 -16.26
CA MET A 177 -0.98 -20.90 -16.31
C MET A 177 -0.44 -21.61 -17.56
N ASN A 178 -0.50 -20.96 -18.72
CA ASN A 178 0.07 -21.52 -19.96
C ASN A 178 1.59 -21.67 -19.89
N SER A 179 2.28 -20.71 -19.26
CA SER A 179 3.73 -20.80 -19.07
C SER A 179 4.13 -21.96 -18.15
N LEU A 180 3.35 -22.20 -17.09
CA LEU A 180 3.58 -23.32 -16.17
C LEU A 180 3.35 -24.68 -16.83
N LEU A 181 2.32 -24.80 -17.67
CA LEU A 181 2.02 -26.04 -18.40
C LEU A 181 3.10 -26.40 -19.43
N SER A 182 3.82 -25.41 -19.97
CA SER A 182 4.95 -25.65 -20.88
C SER A 182 6.21 -26.18 -20.20
N HIS A 183 6.25 -26.23 -18.87
CA HIS A 183 7.38 -26.68 -18.06
C HIS A 183 7.15 -28.04 -17.37
N PHE A 184 6.00 -28.67 -17.59
CA PHE A 184 5.76 -30.06 -17.19
C PHE A 184 5.79 -30.95 -18.46
N PRO A 185 6.76 -31.88 -18.57
CA PRO A 185 6.85 -32.83 -19.68
C PRO A 185 5.72 -33.88 -19.65
#